data_AF-A0A967SC40-F1
#
_entry.id   AF-A0A967SC40-F1
#
_cell.length_a   1.000
_cell.length_b   1.000
_cell.length_c   1.000
_cell.angle_alpha   90.00
_cell.angle_beta   90.00
_cell.angle_gamma   90.00
#
_symmetry.space_group_name_H-M   'P 1'
#
loop_
_entity.id
_entity.type
_entity.pdbx_description
1 polymer ?
#
loop_
_entity_poly.entity_id
_entity_poly.type
_entity_poly.pdbx_seq_one_letter_code
_entity_poly.pdbx_strand_id
1 'polypeptide(L)'
;MTGSVADSRTPTVFINGVPAEVDEMGMFSGSVTPLFGVNHLEIVASDEVTDQARIQMDVMWADRYNAPDAGDNPSVTLPEGITLQLGQAFFDDGAPLDLEATPLTTRDLAGIFELVLANLDFMSFLPSPLIDSSALQLNVTSVDVSDVTVEVDVVDGGVELFVRFGNMVANTSG
;
A
#
# COMPACT_ATOMS: atom_id res chain seq x y z
N MET A 1 4.75 26.43 -11.34
CA MET A 1 5.47 25.88 -12.51
C MET A 1 4.97 26.53 -13.78
N THR A 2 5.80 26.59 -14.81
CA THR A 2 5.48 27.19 -16.11
C THR A 2 6.00 26.30 -17.22
N GLY A 3 5.31 26.25 -18.35
CA GLY A 3 5.74 25.52 -19.53
C GLY A 3 5.12 26.08 -20.80
N SER A 4 5.45 25.44 -21.92
CA SER A 4 4.87 25.77 -23.23
C SER A 4 4.41 24.48 -23.92
N VAL A 5 3.28 24.56 -24.60
CA VAL A 5 2.73 23.51 -25.46
C VAL A 5 2.57 24.08 -26.87
N ALA A 6 2.87 23.29 -27.89
CA ALA A 6 2.72 23.68 -29.28
C ALA A 6 2.00 22.58 -30.05
N ASP A 7 0.87 22.93 -30.65
CA ASP A 7 0.09 22.06 -31.53
C ASP A 7 -0.53 22.88 -32.68
N SER A 8 -0.92 22.20 -33.75
CA SER A 8 -1.70 22.76 -34.86
C SER A 8 -3.15 23.11 -34.50
N ARG A 9 -3.67 22.53 -33.41
CA ARG A 9 -4.99 22.78 -32.82
C ARG A 9 -4.85 23.44 -31.45
N THR A 10 -5.96 23.84 -30.83
CA THR A 10 -5.96 24.32 -29.44
C THR A 10 -5.72 23.16 -28.48
N PRO A 11 -4.57 23.08 -27.79
CA PRO A 11 -4.29 21.99 -26.88
C PRO A 11 -4.93 22.25 -25.50
N THR A 12 -5.25 21.18 -24.80
CA THR A 12 -5.57 21.18 -23.37
C THR A 12 -4.37 20.68 -22.59
N VAL A 13 -4.09 21.29 -21.43
CA VAL A 13 -2.98 20.89 -20.55
C VAL A 13 -3.52 20.56 -19.17
N PHE A 14 -3.04 19.47 -18.60
CA PHE A 14 -3.33 19.03 -17.24
C PHE A 14 -2.04 18.91 -16.46
N ILE A 15 -2.03 19.41 -15.23
CA ILE A 15 -0.93 19.29 -14.26
C ILE A 15 -1.46 18.47 -13.08
N ASN A 16 -0.91 17.27 -12.87
CA ASN A 16 -1.41 16.31 -11.87
C ASN A 16 -2.92 16.09 -11.95
N GLY A 17 -3.46 16.01 -13.18
CA GLY A 17 -4.89 15.85 -13.45
C GLY A 17 -5.74 17.13 -13.31
N VAL A 18 -5.17 18.25 -12.86
CA VAL A 18 -5.87 19.54 -12.77
C VAL A 18 -5.69 20.32 -14.09
N PRO A 19 -6.77 20.84 -14.71
CA PRO A 19 -6.65 21.65 -15.92
C PRO A 19 -5.82 22.92 -15.67
N ALA A 20 -4.88 23.20 -16.57
CA ALA A 20 -4.10 24.42 -16.60
C ALA A 20 -4.55 25.29 -17.79
N GLU A 21 -4.69 26.59 -17.56
CA GLU A 21 -4.98 27.53 -18.64
C GLU A 21 -3.76 27.66 -19.56
N VAL A 22 -4.03 27.61 -20.87
CA VAL A 22 -3.05 27.79 -21.94
C VAL A 22 -3.40 29.10 -22.66
N ASP A 23 -2.43 30.00 -22.78
CA ASP A 23 -2.63 31.27 -23.48
C ASP A 23 -2.51 31.13 -25.01
N GLU A 24 -2.75 32.24 -25.72
CA GLU A 24 -2.68 32.29 -27.19
C GLU A 24 -1.28 31.99 -27.75
N MET A 25 -0.23 32.06 -26.92
CA MET A 25 1.14 31.73 -27.30
C MET A 25 1.52 30.29 -26.93
N GLY A 26 0.58 29.50 -26.40
CA GLY A 26 0.83 28.13 -25.95
C GLY A 26 1.52 28.06 -24.59
N MET A 27 1.64 29.18 -23.85
CA MET A 27 2.22 29.17 -22.51
C MET A 27 1.18 28.74 -21.49
N PHE A 28 1.59 27.95 -20.52
CA PHE A 28 0.73 27.56 -19.41
C PHE A 28 1.45 27.73 -18.08
N SER A 29 0.66 27.95 -17.04
CA SER A 29 1.17 27.99 -15.67
C SER A 29 0.22 27.26 -14.72
N GLY A 30 0.79 26.68 -13.67
CA GLY A 30 0.03 26.00 -12.64
C GLY A 30 0.76 26.01 -11.30
N SER A 31 -0.01 25.87 -10.23
CA SER A 31 0.51 25.73 -8.88
C SER A 31 0.22 24.32 -8.38
N VAL A 32 1.23 23.67 -7.84
CA VAL A 32 1.09 22.40 -7.12
C VAL A 32 1.53 22.68 -5.70
N THR A 33 0.69 22.36 -4.72
CA THR A 33 1.06 22.45 -3.30
C THR A 33 2.01 21.29 -3.01
N PRO A 34 3.30 21.55 -2.74
CA PRO A 34 4.24 20.47 -2.49
C PRO A 34 4.02 19.88 -1.09
N LEU A 35 4.26 18.58 -0.96
CA LEU A 35 4.43 17.91 0.31
C LEU A 35 5.92 17.77 0.63
N PHE A 36 6.28 17.66 1.90
CA PHE A 36 7.66 17.35 2.30
C PHE A 36 8.11 16.03 1.65
N GLY A 37 9.28 16.03 1.00
CA GLY A 37 9.86 14.87 0.33
C GLY A 37 9.79 14.94 -1.19
N VAL A 38 9.74 13.78 -1.85
CA VAL A 38 9.69 13.69 -3.31
C VAL A 38 8.25 13.85 -3.79
N ASN A 39 8.02 14.82 -4.67
CA ASN A 39 6.74 15.08 -5.30
C ASN A 39 6.82 14.67 -6.77
N HIS A 40 5.94 13.77 -7.18
CA HIS A 40 5.79 13.42 -8.59
C HIS A 40 4.92 14.47 -9.29
N LEU A 41 5.43 15.02 -10.39
CA LEU A 41 4.71 15.93 -11.26
C LEU A 41 4.49 15.26 -12.61
N GLU A 42 3.23 15.22 -13.03
CA GLU A 42 2.80 14.76 -14.34
C GLU A 42 2.14 15.92 -15.09
N ILE A 43 2.61 16.15 -16.31
CA ILE A 43 2.03 17.11 -17.25
C ILE A 43 1.56 16.34 -18.47
N VAL A 44 0.27 16.48 -18.78
CA VAL A 44 -0.36 15.86 -19.94
C VAL A 44 -0.89 16.96 -20.85
N ALA A 45 -0.52 16.93 -22.13
CA ALA A 45 -1.09 17.78 -23.15
C ALA A 45 -1.84 16.93 -24.19
N SER A 46 -3.02 17.39 -24.61
CA SER A 46 -3.85 16.70 -25.59
C SER A 46 -4.57 17.66 -26.51
N ASP A 47 -4.66 17.32 -27.79
CA ASP A 47 -5.50 17.96 -28.80
C ASP A 47 -6.79 17.15 -29.10
N GLU A 48 -7.09 16.15 -28.25
CA GLU A 48 -8.23 15.22 -28.34
C GLU A 48 -8.30 14.34 -29.60
N VAL A 49 -7.29 14.39 -30.47
CA VAL A 49 -7.28 13.66 -31.74
C VAL A 49 -6.03 12.80 -31.88
N THR A 50 -4.88 13.31 -31.46
CA THR A 50 -3.60 12.62 -31.46
C THR A 50 -3.26 12.05 -30.09
N ASP A 51 -2.22 11.21 -30.05
CA ASP A 51 -1.72 10.68 -28.80
C ASP A 51 -1.25 11.80 -27.87
N GLN A 52 -1.57 11.65 -26.58
CA GLN A 52 -1.24 12.66 -25.59
C GLN A 52 0.27 12.77 -25.40
N ALA A 53 0.78 14.00 -25.36
CA ALA A 53 2.14 14.27 -24.93
C ALA A 53 2.19 14.25 -23.40
N ARG A 54 3.16 13.51 -22.85
CA ARG A 54 3.31 13.34 -21.39
C ARG A 54 4.74 13.65 -20.97
N ILE A 55 4.87 14.49 -19.95
CA ILE A 55 6.14 14.75 -19.26
C ILE A 55 5.94 14.42 -17.79
N GLN A 56 6.89 13.69 -17.22
CA GLN A 56 6.93 13.36 -15.81
C GLN A 56 8.25 13.83 -15.22
N MET A 57 8.20 14.39 -14.01
CA MET A 57 9.40 14.77 -13.26
C MET A 57 9.18 14.61 -11.77
N ASP A 58 10.23 14.21 -11.07
CA ASP A 58 10.22 14.14 -9.62
C ASP A 58 10.95 15.37 -9.06
N VAL A 59 10.28 16.07 -8.15
CA VAL A 59 10.81 17.27 -7.49
C VAL A 59 10.90 17.01 -6.00
N MET A 60 12.11 17.04 -5.47
CA MET A 60 12.31 17.02 -4.02
C MET A 60 12.02 18.40 -3.45
N TRP A 61 11.17 18.43 -2.42
CA TRP A 61 10.77 19.65 -1.72
C TRP A 61 10.94 19.49 -0.20
N ALA A 62 11.37 20.56 0.46
CA ALA A 62 11.49 20.66 1.91
C ALA A 62 11.25 22.10 2.36
N ASP A 63 10.82 22.29 3.61
CA ASP A 63 10.55 23.62 4.20
C ASP A 63 11.78 24.53 4.27
N ARG A 64 12.99 23.94 4.26
CA ARG A 64 14.26 24.66 4.24
C ARG A 64 15.02 24.34 2.98
N TYR A 65 15.26 25.36 2.17
CA TYR A 65 16.18 25.27 1.04
C TYR A 65 17.59 25.06 1.55
N ASN A 66 18.26 24.02 1.06
CA ASN A 66 19.69 23.80 1.25
C ASN A 66 20.35 23.96 -0.12
N ALA A 67 21.20 24.97 -0.27
CA ALA A 67 21.82 25.26 -1.55
C ALA A 67 22.88 24.20 -1.88
N PRO A 68 23.04 23.78 -3.14
CA PRO A 68 24.17 22.95 -3.54
C PRO A 68 25.47 23.73 -3.34
N ASP A 69 26.54 23.03 -2.99
CA ASP A 69 27.88 23.60 -2.93
C ASP A 69 28.28 24.16 -4.31
N ALA A 70 29.00 25.28 -4.31
CA ALA A 70 29.32 26.00 -5.54
C ALA A 70 30.18 25.14 -6.48
N GLY A 71 29.62 24.82 -7.65
CA GLY A 71 30.30 24.03 -8.69
C GLY A 71 29.81 22.60 -8.83
N ASP A 72 28.96 22.13 -7.92
CA ASP A 72 28.33 20.82 -8.00
C ASP A 72 26.92 20.88 -8.59
N ASN A 73 26.57 19.84 -9.36
CA ASN A 73 25.18 19.63 -9.74
C ASN A 73 24.36 19.35 -8.47
N PRO A 74 23.13 19.90 -8.35
CA PRO A 74 22.26 19.57 -7.24
C PRO A 74 22.05 18.05 -7.20
N SER A 75 22.61 17.42 -6.19
CA SER A 75 22.51 15.98 -5.96
C SER A 75 22.08 15.76 -4.52
N VAL A 76 21.17 14.81 -4.33
CA VAL A 76 20.72 14.38 -3.01
C VAL A 76 21.42 13.07 -2.74
N THR A 77 22.50 13.13 -1.98
CA THR A 77 23.09 11.94 -1.39
C THR A 77 22.38 11.73 -0.06
N LEU A 78 21.68 10.61 0.10
CA LEU A 78 21.14 10.15 1.38
C LEU A 78 22.19 9.19 1.98
N PRO A 79 23.16 9.68 2.76
CA PRO A 79 24.27 8.86 3.27
C PRO A 79 23.80 7.79 4.27
N GLU A 80 22.63 7.99 4.87
CA GLU A 80 22.01 7.08 5.82
C GLU A 80 20.55 6.86 5.42
N GLY A 81 20.06 5.64 5.66
CA GLY A 81 18.93 5.02 4.96
C GLY A 81 17.62 5.79 4.89
N ILE A 82 16.74 5.30 4.01
CA ILE A 82 15.33 5.70 4.00
C ILE A 82 14.73 5.34 5.35
N THR A 83 14.27 6.36 6.10
CA THR A 83 13.51 6.15 7.33
C THR A 83 12.03 6.07 6.97
N LEU A 84 11.47 4.86 7.00
CA LEU A 84 10.04 4.65 6.81
C LEU A 84 9.34 4.71 8.18
N GLN A 85 8.53 5.74 8.40
CA GLN A 85 7.74 5.88 9.61
C GLN A 85 6.35 5.31 9.38
N LEU A 86 6.16 4.05 9.78
CA LEU A 86 4.86 3.38 9.72
C LEU A 86 4.16 3.55 11.06
N GLY A 87 2.97 4.13 11.04
CA GLY A 87 2.14 4.28 12.24
C GLY A 87 1.21 3.09 12.45
N GLN A 88 0.49 3.12 13.58
CA GLN A 88 -0.46 2.08 13.98
C GLN A 88 -1.40 1.65 12.83
N ALA A 89 -2.00 2.61 12.11
CA ALA A 89 -2.95 2.33 11.03
C ALA A 89 -2.38 1.57 9.82
N PHE A 90 -1.06 1.45 9.68
CA PHE A 90 -0.47 0.54 8.69
C PHE A 90 -0.51 -0.92 9.18
N PHE A 91 -0.33 -1.12 10.49
CA PHE A 91 -0.29 -2.43 11.12
C PHE A 91 -1.70 -2.94 11.44
N ASP A 92 -2.53 -2.08 12.01
CA ASP A 92 -3.91 -2.37 12.41
C ASP A 92 -4.71 -1.06 12.49
N ASP A 93 -5.71 -0.92 11.62
CA ASP A 93 -6.63 0.22 11.59
C ASP A 93 -7.84 0.03 12.54
N GLY A 94 -7.90 -1.11 13.24
CA GLY A 94 -8.94 -1.51 14.17
C GLY A 94 -10.21 -2.04 13.49
N ALA A 95 -10.25 -2.12 12.15
CA ALA A 95 -11.38 -2.66 11.41
C ALA A 95 -11.17 -4.16 11.12
N PRO A 96 -12.16 -5.02 11.42
CA PRO A 96 -12.06 -6.44 11.11
C PRO A 96 -12.07 -6.68 9.59
N LEU A 97 -11.42 -7.77 9.15
CA LEU A 97 -11.50 -8.18 7.75
C LEU A 97 -12.92 -8.61 7.37
N ASP A 98 -13.42 -8.09 6.27
CA ASP A 98 -14.66 -8.57 5.64
C ASP A 98 -14.33 -9.67 4.63
N LEU A 99 -14.42 -10.94 5.06
CA LEU A 99 -14.17 -12.12 4.22
C LEU A 99 -15.18 -12.30 3.08
N GLU A 100 -16.34 -11.62 3.14
CA GLU A 100 -17.39 -11.69 2.11
C GLU A 100 -17.25 -10.57 1.07
N ALA A 101 -16.33 -9.63 1.27
CA ALA A 101 -16.10 -8.51 0.35
C ALA A 101 -15.69 -9.00 -1.04
N THR A 102 -16.23 -8.36 -2.09
CA THR A 102 -15.88 -8.64 -3.49
C THR A 102 -15.52 -7.33 -4.22
N PRO A 103 -14.24 -7.09 -4.59
CA PRO A 103 -13.09 -7.97 -4.37
C PRO A 103 -12.66 -8.02 -2.89
N LEU A 104 -12.14 -9.18 -2.47
CA LEU A 104 -11.53 -9.33 -1.15
C LEU A 104 -10.28 -8.45 -1.08
N THR A 105 -10.24 -7.53 -0.12
CA THR A 105 -9.13 -6.59 0.06
C THR A 105 -8.81 -6.46 1.54
N THR A 106 -7.51 -6.34 1.84
CA THR A 106 -7.00 -6.02 3.17
C THR A 106 -6.51 -4.57 3.16
N ARG A 107 -6.64 -3.86 4.28
CA ARG A 107 -6.26 -2.43 4.39
C ARG A 107 -4.99 -2.21 5.20
N ASP A 108 -4.69 -3.16 6.08
CA ASP A 108 -3.57 -3.15 7.00
C ASP A 108 -2.93 -4.55 7.09
N LEU A 109 -1.90 -4.67 7.94
CA LEU A 109 -1.20 -5.93 8.14
C LEU A 109 -2.01 -6.95 8.96
N ALA A 110 -2.82 -6.49 9.92
CA ALA A 110 -3.69 -7.33 10.74
C ALA A 110 -4.69 -8.10 9.87
N GLY A 111 -5.36 -7.44 8.93
CA GLY A 111 -6.27 -8.07 7.97
C GLY A 111 -5.58 -9.07 7.05
N ILE A 112 -4.30 -8.85 6.68
CA ILE A 112 -3.52 -9.85 5.93
C ILE A 112 -3.32 -11.11 6.77
N PHE A 113 -2.95 -10.97 8.04
CA PHE A 113 -2.80 -12.12 8.94
C PHE A 113 -4.13 -12.83 9.19
N GLU A 114 -5.22 -12.10 9.36
CA GLU A 114 -6.56 -12.67 9.51
C GLU A 114 -6.94 -13.51 8.28
N LEU A 115 -6.68 -13.00 7.07
CA LEU A 115 -6.93 -13.73 5.83
C LEU A 115 -6.09 -15.01 5.74
N VAL A 116 -4.80 -14.93 6.07
CA VAL A 116 -3.89 -16.09 6.04
C VAL A 116 -4.34 -17.15 7.04
N LEU A 117 -4.68 -16.74 8.26
CA LEU A 117 -5.13 -17.66 9.31
C LEU A 117 -6.49 -18.28 9.00
N ALA A 118 -7.41 -17.54 8.39
CA ALA A 118 -8.71 -18.06 7.95
C ALA A 118 -8.59 -19.13 6.86
N ASN A 119 -7.50 -19.14 6.08
CA ASN A 119 -7.24 -20.09 5.01
C ASN A 119 -6.17 -21.14 5.36
N LEU A 120 -5.66 -21.13 6.60
CA LEU A 120 -4.62 -22.04 7.02
C LEU A 120 -5.17 -23.46 7.20
N ASP A 121 -4.48 -24.45 6.65
CA ASP A 121 -4.82 -25.86 6.89
C ASP A 121 -4.31 -26.32 8.27
N PHE A 122 -5.17 -26.19 9.28
CA PHE A 122 -4.87 -26.59 10.65
C PHE A 122 -4.65 -28.10 10.82
N MET A 123 -5.24 -28.92 9.94
CA MET A 123 -5.11 -30.38 10.02
C MET A 123 -3.67 -30.81 9.75
N SER A 124 -2.93 -30.06 8.91
CA SER A 124 -1.51 -30.34 8.60
C SER A 124 -0.57 -30.26 9.81
N PHE A 125 -0.97 -29.56 10.88
CA PHE A 125 -0.20 -29.45 12.11
C PHE A 125 -0.51 -30.54 13.13
N LEU A 126 -1.56 -31.33 12.89
CA LEU A 126 -1.97 -32.41 13.79
C LEU A 126 -1.35 -33.75 13.36
N PRO A 127 -0.89 -34.58 14.31
CA PRO A 127 -0.52 -35.96 14.01
C PRO A 127 -1.68 -36.75 13.40
N SER A 128 -1.37 -37.63 12.44
CA SER A 128 -2.35 -38.53 11.84
C SER A 128 -1.82 -39.97 11.84
N PRO A 129 -2.43 -40.89 12.62
CA PRO A 129 -3.58 -40.69 13.52
C PRO A 129 -3.23 -39.86 14.77
N LEU A 130 -4.23 -39.23 15.39
CA LEU A 130 -4.07 -38.54 16.68
C LEU A 130 -3.83 -39.53 17.83
N ILE A 131 -4.53 -40.65 17.79
CA ILE A 131 -4.37 -41.76 18.74
C ILE A 131 -4.14 -43.01 17.91
N ASP A 132 -3.04 -43.70 18.19
CA ASP A 132 -2.74 -45.01 17.61
C ASP A 132 -2.49 -46.00 18.74
N SER A 133 -3.46 -46.89 18.97
CA SER A 133 -3.34 -47.94 19.98
C SER A 133 -4.04 -49.21 19.52
N SER A 134 -3.68 -50.35 20.13
CA SER A 134 -4.30 -51.64 19.83
C SER A 134 -5.80 -51.72 20.11
N ALA A 135 -6.36 -50.76 20.86
CA ALA A 135 -7.77 -50.71 21.23
C ALA A 135 -8.57 -49.57 20.58
N LEU A 136 -7.89 -48.55 20.04
CA LEU A 136 -8.50 -47.34 19.48
C LEU A 136 -7.55 -46.69 18.49
N GLN A 137 -8.06 -46.42 17.29
CA GLN A 137 -7.45 -45.52 16.32
C GLN A 137 -8.34 -44.29 16.20
N LEU A 138 -7.78 -43.09 16.22
CA LEU A 138 -8.54 -41.85 16.06
C LEU A 138 -7.84 -40.95 15.04
N ASN A 139 -8.54 -40.59 13.98
CA ASN A 139 -8.08 -39.70 12.93
C ASN A 139 -8.90 -38.41 12.96
N VAL A 140 -8.26 -37.27 12.74
CA VAL A 140 -8.97 -36.03 12.44
C VAL A 140 -9.31 -36.03 10.95
N THR A 141 -10.55 -35.72 10.62
CA THR A 141 -11.03 -35.62 9.23
C THR A 141 -11.12 -34.19 8.75
N SER A 142 -11.35 -33.24 9.66
CA SER A 142 -11.28 -31.80 9.39
C SER A 142 -11.10 -31.01 10.68
N VAL A 143 -10.55 -29.80 10.55
CA VAL A 143 -10.51 -28.79 11.61
C VAL A 143 -11.17 -27.54 11.08
N ASP A 144 -12.29 -27.15 11.67
CA ASP A 144 -13.01 -25.93 11.34
C ASP A 144 -12.65 -24.85 12.37
N VAL A 145 -12.23 -23.68 11.90
CA VAL A 145 -11.87 -22.54 12.74
C VAL A 145 -12.75 -21.35 12.35
N SER A 146 -13.34 -20.69 13.36
CA SER A 146 -14.13 -19.48 13.15
C SER A 146 -13.76 -18.39 14.15
N ASP A 147 -14.20 -17.17 13.86
CA ASP A 147 -14.00 -16.00 14.73
C ASP A 147 -12.51 -15.75 15.01
N VAL A 148 -11.70 -15.81 13.95
CA VAL A 148 -10.30 -15.44 14.02
C VAL A 148 -10.22 -13.93 14.19
N THR A 149 -9.54 -13.46 15.22
CA THR A 149 -9.24 -12.04 15.39
C THR A 149 -7.74 -11.88 15.46
N VAL A 150 -7.21 -10.94 14.69
CA VAL A 150 -5.82 -10.51 14.77
C VAL A 150 -5.80 -9.06 15.21
N GLU A 151 -4.97 -8.75 16.18
CA GLU A 151 -4.69 -7.40 16.64
C GLU A 151 -3.18 -7.19 16.61
N VAL A 152 -2.74 -6.06 16.05
CA VAL A 152 -1.32 -5.72 15.91
C VAL A 152 -1.06 -4.35 16.52
N ASP A 153 -0.36 -4.30 17.64
CA ASP A 153 -0.07 -3.05 18.35
C ASP A 153 1.38 -2.61 18.13
N VAL A 154 1.56 -1.38 17.67
CA VAL A 154 2.87 -0.72 17.66
C VAL A 154 3.15 -0.18 19.05
N VAL A 155 4.18 -0.75 19.70
CA VAL A 155 4.61 -0.39 21.05
C VAL A 155 6.01 0.21 21.03
N ASP A 156 6.45 0.78 22.16
CA ASP A 156 7.82 1.25 22.27
C ASP A 156 8.81 0.07 22.10
N GLY A 157 9.67 0.16 21.09
CA GLY A 157 10.65 -0.87 20.76
C GLY A 157 10.19 -1.98 19.81
N GLY A 158 8.95 -1.97 19.30
CA GLY A 158 8.53 -2.98 18.32
C GLY A 158 7.04 -3.08 18.05
N VAL A 159 6.60 -4.31 17.79
CA VAL A 159 5.22 -4.66 17.46
C VAL A 159 4.80 -5.87 18.28
N GLU A 160 3.63 -5.81 18.90
CA GLU A 160 2.96 -6.93 19.54
C GLU A 160 1.88 -7.49 18.60
N LEU A 161 1.79 -8.81 18.52
CA LEU A 161 0.80 -9.52 17.71
C LEU A 161 -0.04 -10.39 18.63
N PHE A 162 -1.34 -10.12 18.66
CA PHE A 162 -2.33 -10.92 19.35
C PHE A 162 -3.18 -11.65 18.33
N VAL A 163 -3.23 -12.98 18.46
CA VAL A 163 -4.08 -13.84 17.64
C VAL A 163 -5.04 -14.57 18.55
N ARG A 164 -6.33 -14.48 18.24
CA ARG A 164 -7.39 -15.20 18.93
C ARG A 164 -8.16 -16.05 17.94
N PHE A 165 -8.34 -17.32 18.28
CA PHE A 165 -9.29 -18.21 17.62
C PHE A 165 -10.51 -18.33 18.54
N GLY A 166 -11.67 -17.85 18.08
CA GLY A 166 -12.88 -17.92 18.90
C GLY A 166 -13.38 -19.36 19.06
N ASN A 167 -13.59 -20.07 17.96
CA ASN A 167 -14.00 -21.47 17.97
C ASN A 167 -13.08 -22.32 17.09
N MET A 168 -12.76 -23.52 17.59
CA MET A 168 -12.01 -24.54 16.86
C MET A 168 -12.69 -25.89 17.09
N VAL A 169 -13.12 -26.54 16.01
CA VAL A 169 -13.81 -27.83 16.03
C VAL A 169 -13.02 -28.83 15.22
N ALA A 170 -12.53 -29.89 15.87
CA ALA A 170 -11.90 -31.01 15.18
C ALA A 170 -12.92 -32.15 15.01
N ASN A 171 -13.21 -32.51 13.77
CA ASN A 171 -14.06 -33.66 13.46
C ASN A 171 -13.17 -34.91 13.39
N THR A 172 -13.62 -36.02 13.98
CA THR A 172 -12.81 -37.23 14.11
C THR A 172 -13.53 -38.49 13.64
N SER A 173 -12.76 -39.48 13.17
CA SER A 173 -13.20 -40.85 12.89
C SER A 173 -12.32 -41.86 13.62
N GLY A 174 -12.89 -43.01 14.01
CA GLY A 174 -12.16 -44.09 14.68
C GLY A 174 -12.81 -45.44 14.46
#